data_AF-A0A7K4GXF3-F1
#
_entry.id   AF-A0A7K4GXF3-F1
#
_cell.length_a   1.000
_cell.length_b   1.000
_cell.length_c   1.000
_cell.angle_alpha   90.00
_cell.angle_beta   90.00
_cell.angle_gamma   90.00
#
_symmetry.space_group_name_H-M   'P 1'
#
loop_
_entity.id
_entity.type
_entity.pdbx_description
1 polymer ?
#
loop_
_entity_poly.entity_id
_entity_poly.type
_entity_poly.pdbx_seq_one_letter_code
_entity_poly.pdbx_strand_id
1 'polypeptide(L)'
;MLEELIVFFIVLILSLLAKSIVKKEKLGAFYPFVLRLRFIGVAVHEFSHYIMNLAVGIKPEGIKINWRVKETRERNPHGMVITKPRSFLQGVLICLEPFYVSTWLVFLSLTVMFSSRFNPILRIIAGLFCISLILGAAPSGPDFNNIPKTFRKDPHNSLYQIFLLLLSGVILWIISLYTQMLFFLDVFYYLAIAGLYLSLKFSFLGIHRVITKLSSRDFKKPAKIKFKRFTRPLYKPKKPQTEW
;
A
#
# COMPACT_ATOMS: atom_id res chain seq x y z
N MET A 1 17.93 -10.90 -5.11
CA MET A 1 17.91 -9.40 -5.00
C MET A 1 17.99 -8.63 -6.31
N LEU A 2 19.14 -8.52 -7.00
CA LEU A 2 19.24 -7.66 -8.20
C LEU A 2 18.46 -8.25 -9.40
N GLU A 3 18.44 -9.57 -9.51
CA GLU A 3 17.65 -10.31 -10.50
C GLU A 3 16.15 -10.04 -10.36
N GLU A 4 15.58 -10.07 -9.16
CA GLU A 4 14.16 -9.77 -8.95
C GLU A 4 13.83 -8.33 -9.31
N LEU A 5 14.68 -7.36 -8.91
CA LEU A 5 14.51 -5.96 -9.30
C LEU A 5 14.55 -5.83 -10.83
N ILE A 6 15.46 -6.53 -11.51
CA ILE A 6 15.50 -6.58 -12.98
C ILE A 6 14.18 -7.12 -13.52
N VAL A 7 13.66 -8.22 -12.97
CA VAL A 7 12.39 -8.78 -13.47
C VAL A 7 11.22 -7.86 -13.19
N PHE A 8 11.16 -7.22 -12.02
CA PHE A 8 10.22 -6.13 -11.75
C PHE A 8 10.34 -5.05 -12.82
N PHE A 9 11.54 -4.56 -13.14
CA PHE A 9 11.71 -3.58 -14.22
C PHE A 9 11.24 -4.12 -15.58
N ILE A 10 11.50 -5.38 -15.91
CA ILE A 10 11.04 -6.00 -17.16
C ILE A 10 9.52 -6.04 -17.21
N VAL A 11 8.84 -6.54 -16.17
CA VAL A 11 7.37 -6.59 -16.12
C VAL A 11 6.78 -5.20 -16.18
N LEU A 12 7.39 -4.20 -15.54
CA LEU A 12 6.96 -2.80 -15.61
C LEU A 12 7.03 -2.27 -17.04
N ILE A 13 8.19 -2.43 -17.69
CA ILE A 13 8.42 -1.99 -19.07
C ILE A 13 7.44 -2.69 -20.01
N LEU A 14 7.28 -4.01 -19.91
CA LEU A 14 6.33 -4.78 -20.71
C LEU A 14 4.90 -4.28 -20.51
N SER A 15 4.49 -4.00 -19.27
CA SER A 15 3.14 -3.51 -18.97
C SER A 15 2.89 -2.11 -19.52
N LEU A 16 3.89 -1.22 -19.44
CA LEU A 16 3.83 0.13 -20.02
C LEU A 16 3.79 0.08 -21.56
N LEU A 17 4.62 -0.76 -22.17
CA LEU A 17 4.61 -1.00 -23.62
C LEU A 17 3.28 -1.58 -24.08
N ALA A 18 2.75 -2.59 -23.39
CA ALA A 18 1.47 -3.19 -23.69
C ALA A 18 0.36 -2.14 -23.65
N LYS A 19 0.33 -1.27 -22.62
CA LYS A 19 -0.62 -0.16 -22.54
C LYS A 19 -0.53 0.82 -23.73
N SER A 20 0.68 1.06 -24.25
CA SER A 20 0.89 1.93 -25.41
C SER A 20 0.46 1.30 -26.76
N ILE A 21 0.56 -0.03 -26.86
CA ILE A 21 0.24 -0.81 -28.07
C ILE A 21 -1.26 -1.07 -28.17
N VAL A 22 -1.97 -1.17 -27.04
CA VAL A 22 -3.42 -1.42 -26.97
C VAL A 22 -4.20 -0.17 -27.39
N LYS A 23 -4.15 0.14 -28.68
CA LYS A 23 -4.96 1.16 -29.35
C LYS A 23 -5.87 0.48 -30.37
N LYS A 24 -7.12 0.95 -30.44
CA LYS A 24 -8.16 0.40 -31.33
C LYS A 24 -7.70 0.33 -32.79
N GLU A 25 -7.01 1.37 -33.26
CA GLU A 25 -6.46 1.48 -34.61
C GLU A 25 -5.43 0.40 -34.94
N LYS A 26 -4.65 -0.05 -33.95
CA LYS A 26 -3.57 -1.03 -34.16
C LYS A 26 -4.05 -2.49 -34.10
N LEU A 27 -5.11 -2.77 -33.35
CA LEU A 27 -5.55 -4.14 -33.05
C LEU A 27 -6.74 -4.62 -33.89
N GLY A 28 -7.48 -3.72 -34.55
CA GLY A 28 -8.57 -4.07 -35.45
C GLY A 28 -9.56 -5.08 -34.85
N ALA A 29 -9.71 -6.23 -35.49
CA ALA A 29 -10.64 -7.29 -35.09
C ALA A 29 -10.30 -7.96 -33.74
N PHE A 30 -9.03 -7.95 -33.31
CA PHE A 30 -8.61 -8.55 -32.03
C PHE A 30 -8.85 -7.64 -30.83
N TYR A 31 -9.15 -6.36 -31.06
CA TYR A 31 -9.34 -5.37 -30.01
C TYR A 31 -10.37 -5.79 -28.93
N PRO A 32 -11.56 -6.35 -29.26
CA PRO A 32 -12.53 -6.78 -28.24
C PRO A 32 -12.01 -7.93 -27.37
N PHE A 33 -11.22 -8.84 -27.93
CA PHE A 33 -10.61 -9.95 -27.18
C PHE A 33 -9.57 -9.44 -26.19
N VAL A 34 -8.67 -8.54 -26.64
CA VAL A 34 -7.66 -7.90 -25.79
C VAL A 34 -8.30 -7.10 -24.66
N LEU A 35 -9.42 -6.42 -24.90
CA LEU A 35 -10.15 -5.71 -23.85
C LEU A 35 -10.71 -6.65 -22.78
N ARG A 36 -11.21 -7.84 -23.16
CA ARG A 36 -11.72 -8.83 -22.20
C ARG A 36 -10.59 -9.37 -21.34
N LEU A 37 -9.43 -9.66 -21.95
CA LEU A 37 -8.24 -10.05 -21.21
C LEU A 37 -7.80 -8.94 -20.26
N ARG A 38 -7.69 -7.70 -20.73
CA ARG A 38 -7.28 -6.57 -19.89
C ARG A 38 -8.19 -6.37 -18.69
N PHE A 39 -9.49 -6.63 -18.81
CA PHE A 39 -10.42 -6.48 -17.69
C PHE A 39 -10.09 -7.39 -16.50
N ILE A 40 -9.65 -8.62 -16.75
CA ILE A 40 -9.23 -9.54 -15.68
C ILE A 40 -8.00 -8.96 -14.95
N GLY A 41 -7.01 -8.45 -15.68
CA GLY A 41 -5.82 -7.81 -15.10
C GLY A 41 -6.17 -6.57 -14.30
N VAL A 42 -7.08 -5.73 -14.80
CA VAL A 42 -7.61 -4.57 -14.05
C VAL A 42 -8.34 -5.03 -12.78
N ALA A 43 -9.10 -6.12 -12.82
CA ALA A 43 -9.77 -6.64 -11.64
C ALA A 43 -8.76 -7.09 -10.56
N VAL A 44 -7.72 -7.81 -10.96
CA VAL A 44 -6.61 -8.17 -10.05
C VAL A 44 -5.92 -6.92 -9.53
N HIS A 45 -5.67 -5.91 -10.37
CA HIS A 45 -5.04 -4.65 -9.98
C HIS A 45 -5.82 -3.93 -8.88
N GLU A 46 -7.13 -3.73 -9.07
CA GLU A 46 -7.96 -3.06 -8.06
C GLU A 46 -8.18 -3.90 -6.81
N PHE A 47 -8.22 -5.23 -6.95
CA PHE A 47 -8.35 -6.13 -5.81
C PHE A 47 -7.10 -6.10 -4.93
N SER A 48 -5.93 -6.06 -5.56
CA SER A 48 -4.64 -5.84 -4.89
C SER A 48 -4.69 -4.53 -4.09
N HIS A 49 -5.06 -3.40 -4.74
CA HIS A 49 -5.24 -2.12 -4.04
C HIS A 49 -6.15 -2.25 -2.80
N TYR A 50 -7.29 -2.91 -2.94
CA TYR A 50 -8.22 -3.12 -1.83
C TYR A 50 -7.59 -3.89 -0.66
N ILE A 51 -6.88 -4.98 -0.93
CA ILE A 51 -6.17 -5.77 0.08
C ILE A 51 -5.12 -4.90 0.78
N MET A 52 -4.30 -4.17 0.02
CA MET A 52 -3.25 -3.34 0.59
C MET A 52 -3.82 -2.22 1.46
N ASN A 53 -4.95 -1.60 1.08
CA ASN A 53 -5.62 -0.63 1.94
C ASN A 53 -5.99 -1.24 3.30
N LEU A 54 -6.59 -2.43 3.31
CA LEU A 54 -6.92 -3.13 4.56
C LEU A 54 -5.66 -3.44 5.37
N ALA A 55 -4.61 -3.95 4.72
CA ALA A 55 -3.35 -4.29 5.36
C ALA A 55 -2.69 -3.08 6.04
N VAL A 56 -2.79 -1.89 5.45
CA VAL A 56 -2.25 -0.66 6.05
C VAL A 56 -3.22 0.07 6.98
N GLY A 57 -4.39 -0.53 7.28
CA GLY A 57 -5.38 0.00 8.21
C GLY A 57 -6.26 1.11 7.66
N ILE A 58 -6.42 1.19 6.34
CA ILE A 58 -7.36 2.10 5.67
C ILE A 58 -8.58 1.28 5.27
N LYS A 59 -9.77 1.70 5.71
CA LYS A 59 -11.03 1.05 5.31
C LYS A 59 -11.46 1.60 3.94
N PRO A 60 -11.35 0.82 2.84
CA PRO A 60 -11.85 1.25 1.55
C PRO A 60 -13.38 1.29 1.55
N GLU A 61 -13.96 2.24 0.82
CA GLU A 61 -15.42 2.35 0.65
C GLU A 61 -15.97 1.25 -0.28
N GLY A 62 -15.12 0.68 -1.13
CA GLY A 62 -15.44 -0.41 -2.05
C GLY A 62 -14.51 -0.44 -3.26
N ILE A 63 -14.70 -1.45 -4.11
CA ILE A 63 -14.01 -1.61 -5.39
C ILE A 63 -15.02 -1.31 -6.50
N LYS A 64 -14.67 -0.44 -7.46
CA LYS A 64 -15.47 -0.21 -8.66
C LYS A 64 -14.63 -0.57 -9.88
N ILE A 65 -15.12 -1.51 -10.69
CA ILE A 65 -14.49 -1.89 -11.95
C ILE A 65 -15.52 -1.62 -13.06
N ASN A 66 -15.17 -0.76 -14.00
CA ASN A 66 -16.04 -0.37 -15.10
C ASN A 66 -15.48 -0.89 -16.43
N TRP A 67 -16.36 -1.46 -17.24
CA TRP A 67 -16.03 -1.88 -18.60
C TRP A 67 -15.93 -0.70 -19.58
N ARG A 68 -16.66 0.40 -19.33
CA ARG A 68 -16.76 1.56 -20.21
C ARG A 68 -16.55 2.86 -19.45
N VAL A 69 -15.94 3.83 -20.13
CA VAL A 69 -15.83 5.21 -19.64
C VAL A 69 -17.21 5.86 -19.67
N LYS A 70 -17.59 6.59 -18.62
CA LYS A 70 -18.93 7.17 -18.51
C LYS A 70 -19.17 8.27 -19.54
N GLU A 71 -18.15 9.10 -19.76
CA GLU A 71 -18.19 10.28 -20.61
C GLU A 71 -18.25 9.90 -22.09
N THR A 72 -17.36 9.01 -22.53
CA THR A 72 -17.23 8.65 -23.96
C THR A 72 -18.02 7.41 -24.36
N ARG A 73 -18.53 6.63 -23.38
CA ARG A 73 -19.13 5.29 -23.57
C ARG A 73 -18.22 4.27 -24.28
N GLU A 74 -16.95 4.61 -24.48
CA GLU A 74 -15.96 3.75 -25.12
C GLU A 74 -15.58 2.58 -24.21
N ARG A 75 -15.27 1.44 -24.83
CA ARG A 75 -14.81 0.25 -24.12
C ARG A 75 -13.35 0.45 -23.71
N ASN A 76 -13.13 0.73 -22.44
CA ASN A 76 -11.81 0.88 -21.86
C ASN A 76 -11.89 0.44 -20.39
N PRO A 77 -11.59 -0.83 -20.09
CA PRO A 77 -11.58 -1.35 -18.74
C PRO A 77 -10.70 -0.51 -17.82
N HIS A 78 -11.30 -0.03 -16.74
CA HIS A 78 -10.63 0.74 -15.70
C HIS A 78 -11.32 0.48 -14.37
N GLY A 79 -10.59 0.70 -13.30
CA GLY A 79 -11.10 0.56 -11.97
C GLY A 79 -10.71 1.72 -11.07
N MET A 80 -11.27 1.70 -9.87
CA MET A 80 -10.92 2.63 -8.82
C MET A 80 -11.24 2.01 -7.47
N VAL A 81 -10.26 2.07 -6.58
CA VAL A 81 -10.44 1.99 -5.14
C VAL A 81 -10.26 3.40 -4.57
N ILE A 82 -11.23 3.87 -3.79
CA ILE A 82 -11.11 5.17 -3.13
C ILE A 82 -10.16 5.00 -1.94
N THR A 83 -8.97 5.61 -2.05
CA THR A 83 -7.91 5.51 -1.04
C THR A 83 -7.53 6.88 -0.53
N LYS A 84 -7.28 6.98 0.78
CA LYS A 84 -6.82 8.22 1.45
C LYS A 84 -5.64 7.90 2.35
N PRO A 85 -4.43 7.66 1.78
CA PRO A 85 -3.24 7.38 2.56
C PRO A 85 -2.94 8.50 3.56
N ARG A 86 -2.66 8.13 4.80
CA ARG A 86 -2.36 9.07 5.90
C ARG A 86 -0.87 9.36 6.00
N SER A 87 -0.02 8.46 5.50
CA SER A 87 1.43 8.61 5.46
C SER A 87 2.01 8.35 4.08
N PHE A 88 3.24 8.81 3.86
CA PHE A 88 4.00 8.54 2.65
C PHE A 88 4.19 7.05 2.40
N LEU A 89 4.60 6.28 3.42
CA LEU A 89 4.78 4.84 3.27
C LEU A 89 3.49 4.12 2.88
N GLN A 90 2.33 4.53 3.41
CA GLN A 90 1.04 4.00 2.97
C GLN A 90 0.78 4.31 1.49
N GLY A 91 1.05 5.54 1.05
CA GLY A 91 0.91 5.93 -0.35
C GLY A 91 1.79 5.11 -1.29
N VAL A 92 3.06 4.88 -0.89
CA VAL A 92 4.01 4.06 -1.66
C VAL A 92 3.56 2.60 -1.72
N LEU A 93 3.21 2.00 -0.58
CA LEU A 93 2.77 0.60 -0.51
C LEU A 93 1.52 0.36 -1.34
N ILE A 94 0.50 1.22 -1.20
CA ILE A 94 -0.74 1.10 -2.00
C ILE A 94 -0.43 1.29 -3.49
N CYS A 95 0.39 2.28 -3.87
CA CYS A 95 0.71 2.51 -5.28
C CYS A 95 1.44 1.33 -5.94
N LEU A 96 2.38 0.70 -5.22
CA LEU A 96 3.25 -0.34 -5.79
C LEU A 96 2.69 -1.75 -5.62
N GLU A 97 1.72 -1.96 -4.76
CA GLU A 97 1.24 -3.30 -4.45
C GLU A 97 0.58 -4.04 -5.63
N PRO A 98 -0.26 -3.42 -6.48
CA PRO A 98 -0.85 -4.14 -7.60
C PRO A 98 0.21 -4.65 -8.56
N PHE A 99 1.27 -3.86 -8.71
CA PHE A 99 2.43 -4.21 -9.50
C PHE A 99 3.23 -5.36 -8.85
N TYR A 100 3.43 -5.31 -7.53
CA TYR A 100 4.05 -6.40 -6.76
C TYR A 100 3.32 -7.73 -6.93
N VAL A 101 2.01 -7.75 -6.66
CA VAL A 101 1.17 -8.94 -6.76
C VAL A 101 1.14 -9.48 -8.20
N SER A 102 0.98 -8.59 -9.18
CA SER A 102 0.93 -8.99 -10.58
C SER A 102 2.21 -9.65 -11.06
N THR A 103 3.39 -9.18 -10.64
CA THR A 103 4.68 -9.79 -11.00
C THR A 103 4.76 -11.24 -10.52
N TRP A 104 4.39 -11.51 -9.27
CA TRP A 104 4.38 -12.89 -8.75
C TRP A 104 3.36 -13.78 -9.45
N LEU A 105 2.18 -13.25 -9.74
CA LEU A 105 1.17 -13.99 -10.51
C LEU A 105 1.61 -14.23 -11.95
N VAL A 106 2.35 -13.31 -12.58
CA VAL A 106 2.97 -13.49 -13.89
C VAL A 106 3.97 -14.65 -13.83
N PHE A 107 4.86 -14.68 -12.84
CA PHE A 107 5.79 -15.80 -12.67
C PHE A 107 5.07 -17.13 -12.49
N LEU A 108 4.10 -17.19 -11.59
CA LEU A 108 3.29 -18.40 -11.38
C LEU A 108 2.63 -18.85 -12.69
N SER A 109 2.10 -17.91 -13.45
CA SER A 109 1.46 -18.19 -14.74
C SER A 109 2.45 -18.73 -15.76
N LEU A 110 3.66 -18.17 -15.84
CA LEU A 110 4.73 -18.66 -16.71
C LEU A 110 5.19 -20.06 -16.30
N THR A 111 5.36 -20.32 -15.01
CA THR A 111 5.72 -21.64 -14.48
C THR A 111 4.68 -22.69 -14.85
N VAL A 112 3.38 -22.38 -14.70
CA VAL A 112 2.30 -23.29 -15.12
C VAL A 112 2.31 -23.47 -16.64
N MET A 113 2.43 -22.39 -17.41
CA MET A 113 2.38 -22.42 -18.88
C MET A 113 3.50 -23.26 -19.51
N PHE A 114 4.72 -23.17 -18.97
CA PHE A 114 5.89 -23.87 -19.52
C PHE A 114 6.15 -25.24 -18.90
N SER A 115 5.48 -25.59 -17.80
CA SER A 115 5.63 -26.90 -17.18
C SER A 115 4.86 -27.98 -17.94
N SER A 116 5.55 -29.07 -18.29
CA SER A 116 4.95 -30.27 -18.89
C SER A 116 4.08 -31.07 -17.91
N ARG A 117 4.11 -30.73 -16.62
CA ARG A 117 3.31 -31.42 -15.58
C ARG A 117 1.83 -31.03 -15.60
N PHE A 118 1.48 -29.90 -16.21
CA PHE A 118 0.09 -29.44 -16.31
C PHE A 118 -0.52 -29.81 -17.66
N ASN A 119 -1.83 -30.04 -17.66
CA ASN A 119 -2.54 -30.34 -18.91
C ASN A 119 -2.49 -29.14 -19.88
N PRO A 120 -2.63 -29.36 -21.19
CA PRO A 120 -2.55 -28.28 -22.19
C PRO A 120 -3.55 -27.15 -21.95
N ILE A 121 -4.75 -27.47 -21.46
CA ILE A 121 -5.81 -26.48 -21.20
C ILE A 121 -5.38 -25.49 -20.10
N LEU A 122 -4.89 -25.98 -18.96
CA LEU A 122 -4.40 -25.13 -17.87
C LEU A 122 -3.21 -24.28 -18.32
N ARG A 123 -2.32 -24.83 -19.15
CA ARG A 123 -1.19 -24.09 -19.72
C ARG A 123 -1.65 -22.91 -20.59
N ILE A 124 -2.67 -23.13 -21.44
CA ILE A 124 -3.28 -22.06 -22.26
C ILE A 124 -3.95 -21.01 -21.38
N ILE A 125 -4.73 -21.43 -20.38
CA ILE A 125 -5.39 -20.51 -19.44
C ILE A 125 -4.35 -19.67 -18.70
N ALA A 126 -3.26 -20.28 -18.23
CA ALA A 126 -2.16 -19.59 -17.56
C ALA A 126 -1.49 -18.58 -18.50
N GLY A 127 -1.28 -18.90 -19.77
CA GLY A 127 -0.77 -17.96 -20.77
C GLY A 127 -1.69 -16.75 -20.98
N LEU A 128 -3.00 -16.99 -21.10
CA LEU A 128 -3.99 -15.90 -21.23
C LEU A 128 -4.07 -15.04 -19.97
N PHE A 129 -3.97 -15.64 -18.79
CA PHE A 129 -3.93 -14.93 -17.51
C PHE A 129 -2.64 -14.12 -17.37
N CYS A 130 -1.49 -14.66 -17.77
CA CYS A 130 -0.22 -13.94 -17.81
C CYS A 130 -0.32 -12.66 -18.67
N ILE A 131 -0.83 -12.79 -19.90
CA ILE A 131 -1.04 -11.65 -20.80
C ILE A 131 -2.00 -10.64 -20.18
N SER A 132 -3.08 -11.12 -19.57
CA SER A 132 -4.06 -10.29 -18.86
C SER A 132 -3.42 -9.45 -17.74
N LEU A 133 -2.57 -10.06 -16.92
CA LEU A 133 -1.85 -9.38 -15.85
C LEU A 133 -0.90 -8.31 -16.41
N ILE A 134 -0.10 -8.62 -17.42
CA ILE A 134 0.80 -7.63 -18.07
C ILE A 134 0.00 -6.43 -18.62
N LEU A 135 -1.20 -6.67 -19.17
CA LEU A 135 -2.07 -5.59 -19.66
C LEU A 135 -2.68 -4.74 -18.53
N GLY A 136 -2.77 -5.26 -17.31
CA GLY A 136 -3.43 -4.63 -16.16
C GLY A 136 -2.50 -4.12 -15.06
N ALA A 137 -1.25 -4.61 -14.99
CA ALA A 137 -0.35 -4.43 -13.83
C ALA A 137 0.25 -3.04 -13.68
N ALA A 138 0.32 -2.26 -14.76
CA ALA A 138 0.98 -0.96 -14.72
C ALA A 138 0.22 0.01 -13.79
N PRO A 139 0.89 0.65 -12.82
CA PRO A 139 0.24 1.61 -11.94
C PRO A 139 -0.38 2.75 -12.73
N SER A 140 -1.56 3.19 -12.30
CA SER A 140 -2.26 4.26 -12.98
C SER A 140 -1.63 5.62 -12.62
N GLY A 141 -1.87 6.64 -13.46
CA GLY A 141 -1.46 8.02 -13.14
C GLY A 141 -1.99 8.50 -11.78
N PRO A 142 -3.28 8.26 -11.44
CA PRO A 142 -3.81 8.49 -10.10
C PRO A 142 -3.02 7.80 -8.98
N ASP A 143 -2.61 6.54 -9.18
CA ASP A 143 -1.84 5.77 -8.18
C ASP A 143 -0.50 6.45 -7.88
N PHE A 144 0.26 6.78 -8.93
CA PHE A 144 1.54 7.47 -8.80
C PHE A 144 1.40 8.84 -8.16
N ASN A 145 0.32 9.57 -8.47
CA ASN A 145 0.08 10.91 -7.94
C ASN A 145 -0.17 10.93 -6.43
N ASN A 146 -0.52 9.80 -5.80
CA ASN A 146 -0.70 9.74 -4.35
C ASN A 146 0.63 9.85 -3.58
N ILE A 147 1.75 9.40 -4.16
CA ILE A 147 3.08 9.48 -3.55
C ILE A 147 3.53 10.93 -3.34
N PRO A 148 3.64 11.78 -4.38
CA PRO A 148 4.07 13.17 -4.20
C PRO A 148 3.03 13.99 -3.41
N LYS A 149 1.73 13.66 -3.50
CA LYS A 149 0.69 14.31 -2.69
C LYS A 149 0.89 14.06 -1.19
N THR A 150 1.15 12.81 -0.79
CA THR A 150 1.39 12.47 0.61
C THR A 150 2.71 13.04 1.11
N PHE A 151 3.76 13.03 0.28
CA PHE A 151 5.04 13.66 0.62
C PHE A 151 4.89 15.17 0.89
N ARG A 152 4.19 15.90 0.00
CA ARG A 152 3.97 17.35 0.14
C ARG A 152 3.14 17.71 1.38
N LYS A 153 2.26 16.83 1.83
CA LYS A 153 1.42 17.05 3.02
C LYS A 153 2.23 17.07 4.32
N ASP A 154 3.24 16.22 4.43
CA ASP A 154 4.08 16.10 5.62
C ASP A 154 5.51 15.65 5.22
N PRO A 155 6.34 16.59 4.73
CA PRO A 155 7.65 16.26 4.17
C PRO A 155 8.62 15.75 5.25
N HIS A 156 8.55 16.27 6.47
CA HIS A 156 9.44 15.87 7.56
C HIS A 156 9.22 14.41 7.97
N ASN A 157 7.97 14.00 8.18
CA ASN A 157 7.66 12.60 8.49
C ASN A 157 7.93 11.68 7.29
N SER A 158 7.74 12.17 6.07
CA SER A 158 8.05 11.41 4.86
C SER A 158 9.55 11.12 4.75
N LEU A 159 10.40 12.13 4.96
CA LEU A 159 11.86 11.97 5.03
C LEU A 159 12.29 11.03 6.16
N TYR A 160 11.67 11.16 7.33
CA TYR A 160 11.90 10.24 8.45
C TYR A 160 11.56 8.79 8.09
N GLN A 161 10.43 8.56 7.40
CA GLN A 161 10.03 7.23 6.93
C GLN A 161 11.02 6.66 5.90
N ILE A 162 11.49 7.47 4.96
CA ILE A 162 12.51 7.09 3.97
C ILE A 162 13.81 6.73 4.69
N PHE A 163 14.27 7.57 5.60
CA PHE A 163 15.48 7.32 6.39
C PHE A 163 15.40 6.01 7.16
N LEU A 164 14.29 5.77 7.87
CA LEU A 164 14.08 4.52 8.60
C LEU A 164 14.09 3.29 7.68
N LEU A 165 13.46 3.38 6.50
CA LEU A 165 13.42 2.28 5.54
C LEU A 165 14.84 1.95 5.04
N LEU A 166 15.61 2.98 4.66
CA LEU A 166 17.00 2.83 4.22
C LEU A 166 17.87 2.26 5.33
N LEU A 167 17.75 2.78 6.55
CA LEU A 167 18.49 2.29 7.71
C LEU A 167 18.16 0.83 8.00
N SER A 168 16.89 0.42 7.90
CA SER A 168 16.46 -0.97 8.07
C SER A 168 17.09 -1.88 7.02
N GLY A 169 17.12 -1.44 5.76
CA GLY A 169 17.76 -2.17 4.67
C GLY A 169 19.28 -2.31 4.88
N VAL A 170 19.97 -1.25 5.28
CA VAL A 170 21.41 -1.28 5.57
C VAL A 170 21.72 -2.21 6.74
N ILE A 171 20.95 -2.15 7.83
CA ILE A 171 21.13 -3.03 8.98
C ILE A 171 20.94 -4.49 8.55
N LEU A 172 19.86 -4.80 7.82
CA LEU A 172 19.62 -6.17 7.37
C LEU A 172 20.71 -6.67 6.41
N TRP A 173 21.18 -5.81 5.52
CA TRP A 173 22.28 -6.12 4.61
C TRP A 173 23.56 -6.46 5.37
N ILE A 174 23.92 -5.65 6.37
CA ILE A 174 25.05 -5.91 7.28
C ILE A 174 24.86 -7.26 7.99
N ILE A 175 23.70 -7.50 8.61
CA ILE A 175 23.41 -8.77 9.28
C ILE A 175 23.59 -9.94 8.31
N SER A 176 23.05 -9.83 7.09
CA SER A 176 23.11 -10.89 6.09
C SER A 176 24.55 -11.18 5.66
N LEU A 177 25.39 -10.14 5.51
CA LEU A 177 26.82 -10.29 5.19
C LEU A 177 27.58 -11.03 6.29
N TYR A 178 27.35 -10.68 7.57
CA TYR A 178 28.07 -11.27 8.69
C TYR A 178 27.58 -12.66 9.08
N THR A 179 26.28 -12.93 8.94
CA THR A 179 25.68 -14.21 9.35
C THR A 179 25.57 -15.22 8.21
N GLN A 180 25.88 -14.82 6.97
CA GLN A 180 25.62 -15.61 5.75
C GLN A 180 24.18 -16.12 5.67
N MET A 181 23.24 -15.35 6.24
CA MET A 181 21.83 -15.73 6.28
C MET A 181 21.27 -15.70 4.86
N LEU A 182 20.94 -16.88 4.34
CA LEU A 182 20.22 -17.04 3.08
C LEU A 182 18.74 -17.19 3.38
N PHE A 183 17.94 -16.24 2.93
CA PHE A 183 16.49 -16.39 2.96
C PHE A 183 16.07 -17.37 1.89
N PHE A 184 15.26 -18.37 2.27
CA PHE A 184 14.75 -19.36 1.32
C PHE A 184 13.82 -18.75 0.25
N LEU A 185 13.15 -17.65 0.61
CA LEU A 185 12.36 -16.83 -0.29
C LEU A 185 12.64 -15.36 0.00
N ASP A 186 12.87 -14.56 -1.04
CA ASP A 186 13.15 -13.12 -0.93
C ASP A 186 11.98 -12.36 -0.24
N VAL A 187 10.76 -12.91 -0.23
CA VAL A 187 9.63 -12.37 0.55
C VAL A 187 9.96 -12.24 2.04
N PHE A 188 10.70 -13.19 2.62
CA PHE A 188 11.09 -13.14 4.02
C PHE A 188 12.13 -12.05 4.29
N TYR A 189 12.98 -11.74 3.31
CA TYR A 189 13.91 -10.61 3.38
C TYR A 189 13.14 -9.29 3.46
N TYR A 190 12.13 -9.08 2.60
CA TYR A 190 11.29 -7.88 2.64
C TYR A 190 10.48 -7.77 3.95
N LEU A 191 9.97 -8.88 4.47
CA LEU A 191 9.31 -8.93 5.78
C LEU A 191 10.26 -8.60 6.92
N ALA A 192 11.52 -9.05 6.86
CA ALA A 192 12.55 -8.70 7.84
C ALA A 192 12.89 -7.21 7.80
N ILE A 193 12.99 -6.58 6.61
CA ILE A 193 13.12 -5.12 6.48
C ILE A 193 11.93 -4.42 7.14
N ALA A 194 10.69 -4.88 6.88
CA ALA A 194 9.50 -4.30 7.49
C ALA A 194 9.50 -4.44 9.03
N GLY A 195 9.91 -5.60 9.55
CA GLY A 195 10.04 -5.86 10.99
C GLY A 195 11.09 -4.96 11.65
N LEU A 196 12.27 -4.80 11.03
CA LEU A 196 13.31 -3.88 11.48
C LEU A 196 12.83 -2.43 11.46
N TYR A 197 12.14 -2.02 10.38
CA TYR A 197 11.55 -0.69 10.27
C TYR A 197 10.59 -0.39 11.42
N LEU A 198 9.67 -1.31 11.71
CA LEU A 198 8.73 -1.16 12.83
C LEU A 198 9.48 -1.10 14.16
N SER A 199 10.48 -1.95 14.36
CA SER A 199 11.30 -2.00 15.57
C SER A 199 12.01 -0.67 15.81
N LEU A 200 12.67 -0.10 14.79
CA LEU A 200 13.33 1.20 14.87
C LEU A 200 12.33 2.33 15.13
N LYS A 201 11.20 2.34 14.41
CA LYS A 201 10.14 3.34 14.57
C LYS A 201 9.62 3.39 16.01
N PHE A 202 9.28 2.23 16.57
CA PHE A 202 8.77 2.16 17.94
C PHE A 202 9.87 2.44 18.98
N SER A 203 11.12 2.05 18.71
CA SER A 203 12.26 2.35 19.59
C SER A 203 12.50 3.86 19.68
N PHE A 204 12.55 4.57 18.55
CA PHE A 204 12.73 6.03 18.55
C PHE A 204 11.55 6.77 19.17
N LEU A 205 10.32 6.30 18.95
CA LEU A 205 9.15 6.84 19.63
C LEU A 205 9.23 6.64 21.15
N GLY A 206 9.70 5.47 21.59
CA GLY A 206 9.94 5.15 22.99
C GLY A 206 11.00 6.06 23.62
N ILE A 207 12.15 6.19 22.98
CA ILE A 207 13.24 7.08 23.42
C ILE A 207 12.74 8.52 23.52
N HIS A 208 12.03 9.02 22.51
CA HIS A 208 11.46 10.37 22.53
C HIS A 208 10.50 10.57 23.71
N ARG A 209 9.62 9.59 23.98
CA ARG A 209 8.71 9.64 25.15
C ARG A 209 9.46 9.63 26.48
N VAL A 210 10.56 8.88 26.59
CA VAL A 210 11.38 8.85 27.80
C VAL A 210 12.09 10.18 27.99
N ILE A 211 12.75 10.71 26.95
CA ILE A 211 13.45 12.00 26.97
C ILE A 211 12.48 13.14 27.32
N THR A 212 11.32 13.20 26.69
CA THR A 212 10.31 14.23 27.00
C THR A 212 9.79 14.11 28.42
N LYS A 213 9.57 12.89 28.92
CA LYS A 213 9.20 12.66 30.33
C LYS A 213 10.29 13.12 31.30
N LEU A 214 11.56 12.85 30.99
CA LEU A 214 12.70 13.29 31.80
C LEU A 214 12.89 14.81 31.75
N SER A 215 12.75 15.43 30.59
CA SER A 215 12.83 16.90 30.44
C SER A 215 11.64 17.61 31.10
N SER A 216 10.44 17.01 31.08
CA SER A 216 9.26 17.55 31.78
C SER A 216 9.33 17.40 33.31
N ARG A 217 10.28 16.62 33.83
CA ARG A 217 10.59 16.50 35.26
C ARG A 217 11.50 17.63 35.76
N ASP A 218 11.84 18.62 34.93
CA ASP A 218 12.40 19.87 35.43
C ASP A 218 11.44 20.51 36.45
N PHE A 219 11.86 20.45 37.71
CA PHE A 219 11.23 20.96 38.93
C PHE A 219 10.93 22.47 38.95
N LYS A 220 11.02 23.17 37.81
CA LYS A 220 10.89 24.64 37.70
C LYS A 220 9.51 25.14 37.32
N LYS A 221 8.54 24.27 37.02
CA LYS A 221 7.14 24.67 36.83
C LYS A 221 6.29 24.01 37.91
N PRO A 222 5.86 24.73 38.97
CA PRO A 222 4.90 24.17 39.91
C PRO A 222 3.68 23.73 39.10
N ALA A 223 3.22 22.51 39.35
CA ALA A 223 1.95 22.04 38.83
C ALA A 223 0.94 23.16 39.09
N LYS A 224 0.25 23.65 38.05
CA LYS A 224 -0.95 24.46 38.25
C LYS A 224 -1.95 23.51 38.91
N ILE A 225 -1.87 23.40 40.23
CA ILE A 225 -2.90 22.81 41.06
C ILE A 225 -4.13 23.63 40.72
N LYS A 226 -5.02 23.06 39.90
CA LYS A 226 -6.35 23.61 39.73
C LYS A 226 -6.98 23.48 41.11
N PHE A 227 -6.84 24.51 41.94
CA PHE A 227 -7.69 24.68 43.10
C PHE A 227 -9.11 24.65 42.55
N LYS A 228 -9.75 23.49 42.71
CA LYS A 228 -11.18 23.35 42.48
C LYS A 228 -11.77 24.34 43.47
N ARG A 229 -12.21 25.51 43.00
CA ARG A 229 -12.97 26.45 43.83
C ARG A 229 -14.07 25.59 44.45
N PHE A 230 -14.03 25.42 45.76
CA PHE A 230 -15.14 24.81 46.48
C PHE A 230 -16.32 25.75 46.29
N THR A 231 -17.11 25.51 45.23
CA THR A 231 -18.44 26.09 45.10
C THR A 231 -19.26 25.41 46.19
N ARG A 232 -19.30 26.05 47.35
CA ARG A 232 -20.21 25.69 48.44
C ARG A 232 -21.62 25.66 47.83
N PRO A 233 -22.35 24.53 47.87
CA PRO A 233 -23.72 24.52 47.41
C PRO A 233 -24.50 25.55 48.24
N LEU A 234 -25.08 26.54 47.58
CA LEU A 234 -26.00 27.47 48.23
C LEU A 234 -27.15 26.64 48.81
N TYR A 235 -27.26 26.63 50.14
CA TYR A 235 -28.35 26.00 50.86
C TYR A 235 -29.67 26.61 50.37
N LYS A 236 -30.48 25.80 49.67
CA LYS A 236 -31.85 26.17 49.33
C LYS A 236 -32.76 25.65 50.45
N PRO A 237 -33.32 26.51 51.31
CA PRO A 237 -34.30 26.07 52.29
C PRO A 237 -35.50 25.45 51.54
N LYS A 238 -35.91 24.25 51.94
CA LYS A 238 -37.19 23.69 51.49
C LYS A 238 -38.29 24.63 51.97
N LYS A 239 -39.13 25.11 51.06
CA LYS A 239 -40.33 25.86 51.44
C LYS A 239 -41.18 24.97 52.36
N PRO A 240 -41.72 25.51 53.47
CA PRO A 240 -42.64 24.76 54.30
C PRO A 240 -43.85 24.36 53.46
N GLN A 241 -44.26 23.09 53.55
CA GLN A 241 -45.56 22.67 53.07
C GLN A 241 -46.60 23.35 53.96
N THR A 242 -47.27 24.36 53.43
CA THR A 242 -48.57 24.77 53.95
C THR A 242 -49.54 23.64 53.63
N GLU A 243 -49.80 22.80 54.64
CA GLU A 243 -51.11 22.17 54.74
C GLU A 243 -52.10 23.25 55.20
N TRP A 244 -53.34 23.12 54.71
CA TRP A 244 -54.53 23.98 54.90
C TRP A 244 -54.70 25.13 53.88
#